data_AF-A0A7C6DDQ5-F1
#
_entry.id   AF-A0A7C6DDQ5-F1
#
_cell.length_a   1.000
_cell.length_b   1.000
_cell.length_c   1.000
_cell.angle_alpha   90.00
_cell.angle_beta   90.00
_cell.angle_gamma   90.00
#
_symmetry.space_group_name_H-M   'P 1'
#
loop_
_entity.id
_entity.type
_entity.pdbx_description
1 polymer ?
#
loop_
_entity_poly.entity_id
_entity_poly.type
_entity_poly.pdbx_seq_one_letter_code
_entity_poly.pdbx_strand_id
1 'polypeptide(L)' 'MPKLEYSPLVLEDLQNIRSFIIDNWGEDAAWRILCFYYEQHRQQ' A
#
# COMPACT_ATOMS: atom_id res chain seq x y z
N MET A 1 -18.94 2.69 2.15
CA MET A 1 -17.55 3.06 1.84
C MET A 1 -17.55 3.64 0.43
N PRO A 2 -17.18 4.91 0.23
CA PRO A 2 -16.95 5.41 -1.12
C PRO A 2 -15.83 4.55 -1.75
N LYS A 3 -16.03 4.06 -2.97
CA LYS A 3 -14.97 3.41 -3.73
C LYS A 3 -13.95 4.48 -4.09
N LEU A 4 -12.77 4.44 -3.48
CA LEU A 4 -11.65 5.20 -4.00
C LEU A 4 -11.29 4.57 -5.35
N GLU A 5 -11.49 5.32 -6.42
CA GLU A 5 -11.04 4.92 -7.75
C GLU A 5 -9.60 5.41 -7.93
N TYR A 6 -8.66 4.47 -7.93
CA TYR A 6 -7.28 4.75 -8.25
C TYR A 6 -7.10 4.70 -9.77
N SER A 7 -6.24 5.59 -10.30
CA SER A 7 -5.83 5.47 -11.70
C SER A 7 -5.00 4.19 -11.91
N PRO A 8 -4.97 3.62 -13.13
CA PRO A 8 -4.17 2.43 -13.41
C PRO A 8 -2.68 2.59 -13.05
N LEU A 9 -2.12 3.78 -13.26
CA LEU A 9 -0.74 4.10 -12.89
C LEU A 9 -0.49 4.02 -11.39
N VAL A 10 -1.42 4.54 -10.58
CA VAL A 10 -1.31 4.47 -9.12
C VAL A 10 -1.39 3.03 -8.62
N LEU A 11 -2.20 2.19 -9.28
CA LEU A 11 -2.26 0.76 -8.94
C LEU A 11 -0.94 0.03 -9.25
N GLU A 12 -0.31 0.35 -10.38
CA GLU A 12 1.00 -0.19 -10.76
C GLU A 12 2.09 0.24 -9.77
N ASP A 13 2.13 1.52 -9.39
CA ASP A 13 3.08 2.03 -8.39
C ASP A 13 2.89 1.34 -7.03
N LEU A 14 1.64 1.16 -6.58
CA LEU A 14 1.34 0.45 -5.33
C LEU A 14 1.79 -1.01 -5.37
N GLN A 15 1.64 -1.69 -6.51
CA GLN A 15 2.14 -3.05 -6.71
C GLN A 15 3.67 -3.09 -6.67
N ASN A 16 4.35 -2.15 -7.34
CA ASN A 16 5.81 -2.07 -7.35
C ASN A 16 6.38 -1.81 -5.95
N ILE A 17 5.78 -0.89 -5.20
CA ILE A 17 6.16 -0.60 -3.80
C ILE A 17 5.95 -1.84 -2.93
N ARG A 18 4.80 -2.51 -3.06
CA ARG A 18 4.53 -3.74 -2.30
C ARG A 18 5.58 -4.82 -2.60
N SER A 19 5.86 -5.09 -3.88
CA SER A 19 6.85 -6.10 -4.29
C SER A 19 8.24 -5.76 -3.76
N PHE A 20 8.68 -4.49 -3.91
CA PHE A 20 9.96 -4.04 -3.36
C PHE A 20 10.05 -4.28 -1.85
N ILE A 21 8.99 -4.00 -1.10
CA ILE A 21 9.01 -4.22 0.35
C ILE A 21 9.08 -5.71 0.70
N ILE A 22 8.33 -6.55 -0.01
CA ILE A 22 8.34 -8.01 0.19
C ILE A 22 9.74 -8.58 -0.12
N ASP A 23 10.34 -8.18 -1.23
CA ASP A 23 11.63 -8.69 -1.68
C ASP A 23 12.78 -8.33 -0.73
N ASN A 24 12.67 -7.20 -0.01
CA ASN A 24 13.73 -6.72 0.88
C ASN A 24 13.49 -7.03 2.36
N TRP A 25 12.24 -7.04 2.83
CA TRP A 25 11.90 -7.15 4.26
C TRP A 25 10.85 -8.22 4.57
N GLY A 26 10.33 -8.92 3.56
CA GLY A 26 9.35 -9.98 3.71
C GLY A 26 7.91 -9.49 3.82
N GLU A 27 6.98 -10.45 3.78
CA GLU A 27 5.54 -10.18 3.67
C GLU A 27 4.94 -9.55 4.94
N ASP A 28 5.46 -9.87 6.13
CA ASP A 28 5.01 -9.25 7.40
C ASP A 28 5.34 -7.75 7.45
N ALA A 29 6.50 -7.35 6.93
CA ALA A 29 6.88 -5.94 6.85
C ALA A 29 5.98 -5.19 5.86
N ALA A 30 5.70 -5.78 4.70
CA ALA A 30 4.78 -5.21 3.72
C ALA A 30 3.38 -4.98 4.30
N TRP A 31 2.85 -5.95 5.05
CA TRP A 31 1.56 -5.82 5.72
C TRP A 31 1.55 -4.67 6.73
N ARG A 32 2.55 -4.62 7.63
CA ARG A 32 2.63 -3.56 8.66
C ARG A 32 2.74 -2.17 8.06
N ILE A 33 3.57 -2.00 7.03
CA ILE A 33 3.80 -0.70 6.39
C ILE A 33 2.53 -0.25 5.66
N LEU A 34 1.93 -1.12 4.84
CA LEU A 34 0.72 -0.76 4.09
C LEU A 34 -0.49 -0.50 5.00
N CYS A 35 -0.65 -1.27 6.08
CA CYS A 35 -1.69 -1.01 7.08
C CYS A 35 -1.48 0.31 7.81
N PHE A 36 -0.24 0.65 8.18
CA PHE A 36 0.06 1.92 8.84
C PHE A 36 -0.27 3.12 7.94
N TYR A 37 0.07 3.07 6.65
CA TYR A 37 -0.31 4.10 5.69
C TYR A 37 -1.83 4.27 5.60
N TYR A 38 -2.59 3.17 5.55
CA TYR A 38 -4.05 3.22 5.50
C TYR A 38 -4.66 3.88 6.76
N GLU A 39 -4.13 3.58 7.95
CA GLU A 39 -4.62 4.17 9.20
C GLU A 39 -4.33 5.68 9.32
N GLN A 40 -3.16 6.14 8.86
CA GLN A 40 -2.80 7.56 8.86
C GLN A 40 -3.73 8.40 7.97
N HIS A 41 -4.14 7.88 6.82
CA HIS A 41 -5.04 8.57 5.88
C HIS A 41 -6.53 8.45 6.25
N ARG A 42 -6.89 7.64 7.25
CA ARG A 42 -8.26 7.55 7.75
C ARG A 42 -8.59 8.65 8.78
N GLN A 43 -7.58 9.25 9.41
CA GLN A 43 -7.76 10.27 10.44
C GLN A 43 -7.66 11.72 9.93
N GLN A 44 -7.49 11.91 8.61
CA GLN A 44 -7.55 13.20 7.92
C GLN A 44 -8.85 13.31 7.13
#